data_AF-A0A377ZNC2-F1
#
_entry.id   AF-A0A377ZNC2-F1
#
_cell.length_a   1.000
_cell.length_b   1.000
_cell.length_c   1.000
_cell.angle_alpha   90.00
_cell.angle_beta   90.00
_cell.angle_gamma   90.00
#
_symmetry.space_group_name_H-M   'P 1'
#
loop_
_entity.id
_entity.type
_entity.pdbx_description
1 polymer ?
#
loop_
_entity_poly.entity_id
_entity_poly.type
_entity_poly.pdbx_seq_one_letter_code
_entity_poly.pdbx_strand_id
1 'polypeptide(L)'
;MNARTRERPNLIEHVTFRGDEYLFYPALPLDVVIVRGTHADEDGNLTTDEEVMKLEVLHAVLAARRYGAKVLAQVKYRVAKGSLHPKSITVPGNLIDAIVVCEEPQTDHRQTSSWAFDPALCGDIQLPAAQNAPLPLDLRKLIGRIACRYLTPGCVINLGTGIPNDVIGAIIHEEQLGEQVTITVESGIYGGQQAGGVDFGIGRNLSAMISHQDQMLYYNGAGGRHHLYGRRRDGPARARQCHTARRILPRRGRFYRYHPECPPRRVLLLFYRQRAGDRL
;
A
#
# COMPACT_ATOMS: atom_id res chain seq x y z
N MET A 1 -20.72 -2.31 -11.83
CA MET A 1 -20.19 -3.46 -12.60
C MET A 1 -20.64 -3.27 -14.04
N ASN A 2 -19.73 -3.33 -15.01
CA ASN A 2 -20.05 -3.15 -16.43
C ASN A 2 -20.62 -4.46 -17.03
N ALA A 3 -21.07 -4.44 -18.28
CA ALA A 3 -21.64 -5.61 -18.96
C ALA A 3 -20.66 -6.80 -19.00
N ARG A 4 -19.44 -6.58 -19.50
CA ARG A 4 -18.36 -7.58 -19.62
C ARG A 4 -18.04 -8.36 -18.33
N THR A 5 -18.28 -7.79 -17.15
CA THR A 5 -18.07 -8.50 -15.87
C THR A 5 -19.30 -9.30 -15.43
N ARG A 6 -20.52 -8.97 -15.90
CA ARG A 6 -21.75 -9.73 -15.60
C ARG A 6 -21.83 -11.05 -16.37
N GLU A 7 -21.19 -11.12 -17.53
CA GLU A 7 -21.12 -12.30 -18.40
C GLU A 7 -20.08 -13.34 -17.94
N ARG A 8 -19.28 -13.03 -16.91
CA ARG A 8 -18.27 -13.93 -16.35
C ARG A 8 -18.86 -14.74 -15.18
N PRO A 9 -18.42 -15.99 -14.97
CA PRO A 9 -18.82 -16.76 -13.79
C PRO A 9 -18.38 -16.05 -12.50
N ASN A 10 -19.12 -16.29 -11.41
CA ASN A 10 -18.73 -15.80 -10.09
C ASN A 10 -17.42 -16.49 -9.66
N LEU A 11 -16.39 -15.69 -9.43
CA LEU A 11 -15.07 -16.15 -8.96
C LEU A 11 -14.92 -16.11 -7.43
N ILE A 12 -16.02 -15.89 -6.70
CA ILE A 12 -16.02 -15.78 -5.24
C ILE A 12 -17.26 -16.53 -4.76
N GLU A 13 -17.04 -17.50 -3.88
CA GLU A 13 -18.10 -18.31 -3.31
C GLU A 13 -18.46 -17.76 -1.92
N HIS A 14 -19.74 -17.76 -1.60
CA HIS A 14 -20.21 -17.46 -0.25
C HIS A 14 -20.37 -18.77 0.50
N VAL A 15 -19.65 -18.94 1.61
CA VAL A 15 -19.58 -20.19 2.36
C VAL A 15 -19.86 -19.95 3.83
N THR A 16 -20.51 -20.91 4.49
CA THR A 16 -20.71 -20.88 5.94
C THR A 16 -19.75 -21.87 6.59
N PHE A 17 -18.96 -21.41 7.56
CA PHE A 17 -18.02 -22.26 8.30
C PHE A 17 -18.21 -22.04 9.80
N ARG A 18 -18.50 -23.12 10.54
CA ARG A 18 -18.79 -23.09 11.99
C ARG A 18 -19.91 -22.15 12.44
N GLY A 19 -20.78 -21.72 11.52
CA GLY A 19 -21.90 -20.80 11.76
C GLY A 19 -21.69 -19.41 11.16
N ASP A 20 -20.44 -19.03 10.91
CA ASP A 20 -20.08 -17.70 10.38
C ASP A 20 -20.07 -17.65 8.86
N GLU A 21 -20.42 -16.49 8.29
CA GLU A 21 -20.39 -16.20 6.85
C GLU A 21 -18.99 -15.78 6.39
N TYR A 22 -18.46 -16.45 5.36
CA TYR A 22 -17.17 -16.14 4.74
C TYR A 22 -17.28 -16.03 3.22
N LEU A 23 -16.31 -15.33 2.62
CA LEU A 23 -16.08 -15.32 1.18
C LEU A 23 -14.87 -16.19 0.87
N PHE A 24 -15.09 -17.29 0.17
CA PHE A 24 -14.02 -18.12 -0.36
C PHE A 24 -13.50 -17.53 -1.68
N TYR A 25 -12.19 -17.32 -1.73
CA TYR A 25 -11.47 -16.86 -2.90
C TYR A 25 -10.64 -18.03 -3.45
N PRO A 26 -11.09 -18.69 -4.55
CA PRO A 26 -10.32 -19.76 -5.17
C PRO A 26 -8.97 -19.23 -5.67
N ALA A 27 -7.93 -20.03 -5.50
CA ALA A 27 -6.60 -19.70 -6.00
C ALA A 27 -6.60 -19.69 -7.53
N LEU A 28 -6.05 -18.63 -8.12
CA LEU A 28 -6.02 -18.42 -9.56
C LEU A 28 -4.74 -19.05 -10.15
N PRO A 29 -4.85 -19.94 -11.15
CA PRO A 29 -3.69 -20.38 -11.92
C PRO A 29 -2.96 -19.20 -12.56
N LEU A 30 -1.64 -19.33 -12.66
CA LEU A 30 -0.74 -18.33 -13.24
C LEU A 30 0.09 -19.02 -14.33
N ASP A 31 0.28 -18.36 -15.47
CA ASP A 31 1.14 -18.85 -16.56
C ASP A 31 2.51 -18.16 -16.55
N VAL A 32 2.52 -16.86 -16.23
CA VAL A 32 3.71 -16.00 -16.11
C VAL A 32 3.54 -15.05 -14.93
N VAL A 33 4.60 -14.86 -14.16
CA VAL A 33 4.72 -13.83 -13.12
C VAL A 33 5.94 -12.97 -13.43
N ILE A 34 5.73 -11.64 -13.44
CA ILE A 34 6.78 -10.65 -13.60
C ILE A 34 6.98 -9.96 -12.26
N VAL A 35 8.21 -9.93 -11.77
CA VAL A 35 8.61 -9.23 -10.54
C VAL A 35 9.69 -8.19 -10.85
N ARG A 36 9.93 -7.33 -9.88
CA ARG A 36 10.96 -6.29 -9.90
C ARG A 36 11.82 -6.39 -8.64
N GLY A 37 13.09 -6.07 -8.78
CA GLY A 37 13.98 -5.80 -7.65
C GLY A 37 15.21 -4.99 -8.08
N THR A 38 16.11 -4.72 -7.13
CA THR A 38 17.24 -3.84 -7.35
C THR A 38 18.43 -4.57 -7.95
N HIS A 39 18.92 -5.61 -7.27
CA HIS A 39 20.09 -6.38 -7.69
C HIS A 39 19.71 -7.84 -7.97
N ALA A 40 20.27 -8.42 -9.03
CA ALA A 40 20.39 -9.87 -9.18
C ALA A 40 21.86 -10.29 -9.26
N ASP A 41 22.26 -11.32 -8.50
CA ASP A 41 23.55 -11.96 -8.69
C ASP A 41 23.54 -12.97 -9.86
N GLU A 42 24.69 -13.57 -10.14
CA GLU A 42 24.85 -14.50 -11.26
C GLU A 42 24.18 -15.87 -11.04
N ASP A 43 23.80 -16.19 -9.80
CA ASP A 43 22.95 -17.34 -9.47
C ASP A 43 21.44 -16.98 -9.54
N GLY A 44 21.13 -15.71 -9.82
CA GLY A 44 19.77 -15.18 -9.93
C GLY A 44 19.16 -14.69 -8.62
N ASN A 45 19.90 -14.67 -7.49
CA ASN A 45 19.36 -14.22 -6.22
C ASN A 45 18.99 -12.73 -6.29
N LEU A 46 17.76 -12.39 -5.94
CA LEU A 46 17.17 -11.07 -6.10
C LEU A 46 17.06 -10.33 -4.76
N THR A 47 17.48 -9.07 -4.71
CA THR A 47 17.19 -8.14 -3.61
C THR A 47 16.22 -7.03 -4.06
N THR A 48 15.66 -6.30 -3.11
CA THR A 48 14.74 -5.17 -3.34
C THR A 48 15.12 -3.98 -2.44
N ASP A 49 16.42 -3.72 -2.33
CA ASP A 49 17.01 -2.78 -1.35
C ASP A 49 16.75 -1.31 -1.68
N GLU A 50 16.85 -0.88 -2.95
CA GLU A 50 16.45 0.47 -3.36
C GLU A 50 14.93 0.62 -3.59
N GLU A 51 14.14 -0.45 -3.46
CA GLU A 51 12.70 -0.40 -3.69
C GLU A 51 11.97 0.29 -2.52
N VAL A 52 11.05 1.19 -2.85
CA VAL A 52 10.32 2.01 -1.87
C VAL A 52 9.34 1.24 -0.99
N MET A 53 9.07 -0.03 -1.32
CA MET A 53 8.15 -0.94 -0.64
C MET A 53 8.60 -2.39 -0.86
N LYS A 54 8.45 -3.26 0.15
CA LYS A 54 8.74 -4.71 0.01
C LYS A 54 7.68 -5.48 -0.79
N LEU A 55 6.40 -5.09 -0.63
CA LEU A 55 5.24 -5.72 -1.29
C LEU A 55 5.23 -7.26 -1.16
N GLU A 56 4.49 -7.95 -2.04
CA GLU A 56 4.29 -9.39 -2.08
C GLU A 56 5.21 -10.14 -3.05
N VAL A 57 6.43 -9.62 -3.33
CA VAL A 57 7.35 -10.14 -4.36
C VAL A 57 7.62 -11.65 -4.23
N LEU A 58 8.11 -12.12 -3.08
CA LEU A 58 8.36 -13.55 -2.85
C LEU A 58 7.09 -14.39 -2.94
N HIS A 59 5.97 -13.88 -2.44
CA HIS A 59 4.69 -14.59 -2.44
C HIS A 59 4.13 -14.76 -3.86
N ALA A 60 4.30 -13.77 -4.73
CA ALA A 60 3.97 -13.88 -6.15
C ALA A 60 4.82 -14.94 -6.86
N VAL A 61 6.12 -15.02 -6.55
CA VAL A 61 7.03 -16.05 -7.07
C VAL A 61 6.65 -17.45 -6.57
N LEU A 62 6.33 -17.61 -5.28
CA LEU A 62 5.88 -18.90 -4.73
C LEU A 62 4.55 -19.34 -5.33
N ALA A 63 3.61 -18.40 -5.56
CA ALA A 63 2.37 -18.67 -6.29
C ALA A 63 2.64 -19.10 -7.74
N ALA A 64 3.61 -18.47 -8.42
CA ALA A 64 4.05 -18.86 -9.75
C ALA A 64 4.52 -20.33 -9.77
N ARG A 65 5.41 -20.69 -8.83
CA ARG A 65 6.00 -22.04 -8.73
C ARG A 65 4.97 -23.12 -8.41
N ARG A 66 3.95 -22.80 -7.61
CA ARG A 66 2.79 -23.70 -7.37
C ARG A 66 2.09 -24.14 -8.66
N TYR A 67 2.04 -23.28 -9.67
CA TYR A 67 1.35 -23.52 -10.94
C TYR A 67 2.29 -23.85 -12.11
N GLY A 68 3.61 -23.96 -11.87
CA GLY A 68 4.60 -24.16 -12.94
C GLY A 68 4.80 -22.93 -13.85
N ALA A 69 4.35 -21.76 -13.42
CA ALA A 69 4.46 -20.52 -14.17
C ALA A 69 5.92 -20.08 -14.37
N LYS A 70 6.17 -19.32 -15.43
CA LYS A 70 7.45 -18.67 -15.68
C LYS A 70 7.62 -17.42 -14.83
N VAL A 71 8.78 -17.27 -14.20
CA VAL A 71 9.12 -16.13 -13.34
C VAL A 71 10.19 -15.27 -14.01
N LEU A 72 9.83 -14.04 -14.38
CA LEU A 72 10.72 -13.06 -14.99
C LEU A 72 10.99 -11.94 -13.97
N ALA A 73 12.24 -11.58 -13.72
CA ALA A 73 12.59 -10.49 -12.79
C ALA A 73 13.30 -9.35 -13.53
N GLN A 74 12.69 -8.16 -13.55
CA GLN A 74 13.38 -6.94 -13.99
C GLN A 74 14.27 -6.42 -12.85
N VAL A 75 15.54 -6.14 -13.14
CA VAL A 75 16.49 -5.62 -12.16
C VAL A 75 17.20 -4.35 -12.60
N LYS A 76 17.58 -3.51 -11.64
CA LYS A 76 18.41 -2.33 -11.88
C LYS A 76 19.85 -2.70 -12.19
N TYR A 77 20.40 -3.69 -11.49
CA TYR A 77 21.81 -4.09 -11.58
C TYR A 77 21.99 -5.62 -11.61
N ARG A 78 22.97 -6.08 -12.38
CA ARG A 78 23.55 -7.42 -12.27
C ARG A 78 24.85 -7.33 -11.47
N VAL A 79 25.00 -8.15 -10.44
CA VAL A 79 26.17 -8.15 -9.54
C VAL A 79 26.88 -9.51 -9.52
N ALA A 80 28.09 -9.55 -8.97
CA ALA A 80 28.88 -10.77 -8.87
C ALA A 80 28.24 -11.78 -7.90
N LYS A 81 28.39 -13.08 -8.20
CA LYS A 81 27.94 -14.18 -7.34
C LYS A 81 28.45 -14.02 -5.90
N GLY A 82 27.56 -14.17 -4.91
CA GLY A 82 27.91 -14.12 -3.49
C GLY A 82 28.22 -12.73 -2.94
N SER A 83 28.05 -11.65 -3.72
CA SER A 83 28.17 -10.27 -3.24
C SER A 83 26.96 -9.81 -2.41
N LEU A 84 25.81 -10.47 -2.58
CA LEU A 84 24.56 -10.14 -1.88
C LEU A 84 24.54 -10.75 -0.48
N HIS A 85 24.20 -9.92 0.52
CA HIS A 85 24.07 -10.39 1.89
C HIS A 85 22.85 -11.32 2.04
N PRO A 86 22.99 -12.54 2.59
CA PRO A 86 21.95 -13.58 2.50
C PRO A 86 20.65 -13.25 3.23
N LYS A 87 20.68 -12.40 4.27
CA LYS A 87 19.43 -11.93 4.93
C LYS A 87 18.70 -10.82 4.15
N SER A 88 19.30 -10.30 3.09
CA SER A 88 18.76 -9.24 2.24
C SER A 88 18.19 -9.78 0.93
N ILE A 89 18.37 -11.07 0.64
CA ILE A 89 17.79 -11.76 -0.53
C ILE A 89 16.27 -11.84 -0.34
N THR A 90 15.53 -11.17 -1.23
CA THR A 90 14.07 -11.16 -1.28
C THR A 90 13.54 -12.40 -2.01
N VAL A 91 14.22 -12.86 -3.07
CA VAL A 91 13.87 -14.09 -3.80
C VAL A 91 15.13 -14.92 -4.11
N PRO A 92 15.22 -16.18 -3.66
CA PRO A 92 16.26 -17.11 -4.07
C PRO A 92 16.29 -17.36 -5.58
N GLY A 93 17.47 -17.38 -6.19
CA GLY A 93 17.62 -17.42 -7.65
C GLY A 93 17.08 -18.67 -8.34
N ASN A 94 17.08 -19.81 -7.65
CA ASN A 94 16.44 -21.04 -8.14
C ASN A 94 14.91 -20.94 -8.31
N LEU A 95 14.29 -19.85 -7.84
CA LEU A 95 12.88 -19.55 -8.03
C LEU A 95 12.62 -18.57 -9.19
N ILE A 96 13.61 -18.17 -9.98
CA ILE A 96 13.48 -17.24 -11.13
C ILE A 96 13.90 -17.95 -12.43
N ASP A 97 13.13 -17.80 -13.52
CA ASP A 97 13.46 -18.38 -14.84
C ASP A 97 14.37 -17.47 -15.68
N ALA A 98 14.23 -16.15 -15.56
CA ALA A 98 15.06 -15.18 -16.28
C ALA A 98 15.19 -13.85 -15.54
N ILE A 99 16.40 -13.26 -15.64
CA ILE A 99 16.70 -11.88 -15.22
C ILE A 99 16.69 -10.98 -16.46
N VAL A 100 16.03 -9.83 -16.35
CA VAL A 100 16.03 -8.76 -17.35
C VAL A 100 16.67 -7.53 -16.72
N VAL A 101 17.91 -7.21 -17.11
CA VAL A 101 18.59 -6.01 -16.62
C VAL A 101 18.02 -4.78 -17.32
N CYS A 102 17.70 -3.74 -16.56
CA CYS A 102 17.16 -2.49 -17.08
C CYS A 102 18.25 -1.66 -17.77
N GLU A 103 18.08 -1.34 -19.05
CA GLU A 103 19.05 -0.54 -19.83
C GLU A 103 19.04 0.93 -19.41
N GLU A 104 17.86 1.51 -19.17
CA GLU A 104 17.67 2.91 -18.76
C GLU A 104 17.01 3.04 -17.37
N PRO A 105 17.71 2.75 -16.25
CA PRO A 105 17.13 2.81 -14.91
C PRO A 105 16.43 4.13 -14.53
N GLN A 106 16.89 5.26 -15.09
CA GLN A 106 16.36 6.59 -14.77
C GLN A 106 14.97 6.85 -15.35
N THR A 107 14.55 6.10 -16.37
CA THR A 107 13.19 6.15 -16.94
C THR A 107 12.38 4.91 -16.58
N ASP A 108 13.00 3.73 -16.66
CA ASP A 108 12.29 2.44 -16.72
C ASP A 108 12.38 1.65 -15.40
N HIS A 109 13.22 2.08 -14.46
CA HIS A 109 13.34 1.53 -13.11
C HIS A 109 13.15 2.57 -11.99
N ARG A 110 12.48 3.69 -12.30
CA ARG A 110 12.17 4.75 -11.34
C ARG A 110 11.50 4.19 -10.09
N GLN A 111 11.90 4.66 -8.92
CA GLN A 111 11.27 4.32 -7.64
C GLN A 111 9.78 4.68 -7.59
N THR A 112 9.37 5.77 -8.24
CA THR A 112 8.03 6.36 -8.09
C THR A 112 7.60 7.16 -9.33
N SER A 113 6.43 7.82 -9.29
CA SER A 113 6.01 8.71 -10.37
C SER A 113 6.79 10.02 -10.37
N SER A 114 7.20 10.52 -9.20
CA SER A 114 7.90 11.80 -9.04
C SER A 114 9.44 11.67 -9.03
N TRP A 115 9.97 10.64 -8.37
CA TRP A 115 11.41 10.41 -8.16
C TRP A 115 11.92 9.21 -8.95
N ALA A 116 13.03 9.39 -9.67
CA ALA A 116 13.79 8.29 -10.25
C ALA A 116 14.51 7.49 -9.16
N PHE A 117 15.25 8.18 -8.28
CA PHE A 117 15.85 7.63 -7.08
C PHE A 117 15.95 8.70 -5.98
N ASP A 118 15.65 8.31 -4.74
CA ASP A 118 15.86 9.05 -3.50
C ASP A 118 16.16 8.03 -2.37
N PRO A 119 17.38 8.05 -1.78
CA PRO A 119 17.78 7.07 -0.76
C PRO A 119 16.95 7.18 0.54
N ALA A 120 16.24 8.28 0.76
CA ALA A 120 15.35 8.42 1.91
C ALA A 120 14.02 7.64 1.75
N LEU A 121 13.66 7.21 0.53
CA LEU A 121 12.43 6.44 0.25
C LEU A 121 12.60 4.92 0.41
N CYS A 122 13.81 4.39 0.21
CA CYS A 122 14.18 3.01 0.55
C CYS A 122 14.67 2.87 2.00
N GLY A 123 15.11 3.97 2.63
CA GLY A 123 15.51 4.00 4.04
C GLY A 123 17.02 3.94 4.29
N ASP A 124 17.85 4.05 3.24
CA ASP A 124 19.31 4.10 3.35
C ASP A 124 19.79 5.34 4.11
N ILE A 125 19.03 6.43 4.06
CA ILE A 125 19.28 7.64 4.85
C ILE A 125 18.03 8.10 5.61
N GLN A 126 18.27 8.77 6.73
CA GLN A 126 17.28 9.59 7.43
C GLN A 126 17.53 11.06 7.06
N LEU A 127 16.53 11.75 6.53
CA LEU A 127 16.60 13.19 6.38
C LEU A 127 16.51 13.86 7.76
N PRO A 128 17.12 15.04 7.98
CA PRO A 128 16.87 15.83 9.18
C PRO A 128 15.36 16.01 9.39
N ALA A 129 14.93 16.11 10.65
CA ALA A 129 13.53 16.36 11.00
C ALA A 129 13.07 17.68 10.37
N ALA A 130 12.44 17.57 9.20
CA ALA A 130 12.07 18.73 8.42
C ALA A 130 10.99 19.50 9.17
N GLN A 131 11.31 20.73 9.58
CA GLN A 131 10.30 21.73 9.96
C GLN A 131 9.53 22.16 8.71
N ASN A 132 8.75 21.22 8.16
CA ASN A 132 7.84 21.48 7.06
C ASN A 132 6.92 22.61 7.50
N ALA A 133 6.81 23.64 6.66
CA ALA A 133 5.90 24.75 6.91
C ALA A 133 4.49 24.18 7.19
N PRO A 134 3.82 24.62 8.27
CA PRO A 134 2.44 24.23 8.56
C PRO A 134 1.56 24.35 7.32
N LEU A 135 0.78 23.30 7.03
CA LEU A 135 -0.15 23.34 5.90
C LEU A 135 -1.09 24.56 6.04
N PRO A 136 -1.40 25.31 4.97
CA PRO A 136 -2.38 26.39 5.03
C PRO A 136 -3.71 25.90 5.62
N LEU A 137 -4.41 26.76 6.36
CA LEU A 137 -5.71 26.40 6.95
C LEU A 137 -6.80 26.40 5.87
N ASP A 138 -6.99 25.25 5.25
CA ASP A 138 -8.07 24.98 4.31
C ASP A 138 -9.09 23.97 4.88
N LEU A 139 -10.12 23.63 4.09
CA LEU A 139 -11.14 22.66 4.48
C LEU A 139 -10.56 21.25 4.70
N ARG A 140 -9.50 20.86 3.98
CA ARG A 140 -8.86 19.54 4.13
C ARG A 140 -8.13 19.47 5.48
N LYS A 141 -7.33 20.49 5.81
CA LYS A 141 -6.65 20.61 7.10
C LYS A 141 -7.63 20.69 8.26
N LEU A 142 -8.75 21.41 8.10
CA LEU A 142 -9.82 21.45 9.11
C LEU A 142 -10.39 20.04 9.38
N ILE A 143 -10.73 19.29 8.33
CA ILE A 143 -11.20 17.89 8.45
C ILE A 143 -10.12 17.01 9.11
N GLY A 144 -8.85 17.19 8.72
CA GLY A 144 -7.71 16.52 9.34
C GLY A 144 -7.58 16.78 10.83
N ARG A 145 -7.61 18.05 11.27
CA ARG A 145 -7.55 18.42 12.69
C ARG A 145 -8.73 17.85 13.47
N ILE A 146 -9.94 17.82 12.89
CA ILE A 146 -11.11 17.17 13.50
C ILE A 146 -10.87 15.66 13.67
N ALA A 147 -10.27 14.98 12.67
CA ALA A 147 -9.90 13.58 12.78
C ALA A 147 -8.81 13.34 13.84
N CYS A 148 -7.82 14.23 13.95
CA CYS A 148 -6.75 14.13 14.95
C CYS A 148 -7.26 14.19 16.40
N ARG A 149 -8.42 14.82 16.67
CA ARG A 149 -9.05 14.83 18.01
C ARG A 149 -9.51 13.45 18.51
N TYR A 150 -9.54 12.43 17.65
CA TYR A 150 -9.87 11.05 18.01
C TYR A 150 -8.62 10.18 18.26
N LEU A 151 -7.42 10.72 18.06
CA LEU A 151 -6.16 10.03 18.31
C LEU A 151 -5.86 10.02 19.82
N THR A 152 -5.26 8.94 20.29
CA THR A 152 -4.80 8.79 21.68
C THR A 152 -3.31 8.41 21.69
N PRO A 153 -2.56 8.70 22.76
CA PRO A 153 -1.18 8.25 22.88
C PRO A 153 -1.02 6.75 22.66
N GLY A 154 0.01 6.38 21.89
CA GLY A 154 0.30 5.01 21.45
C GLY A 154 -0.66 4.44 20.41
N CYS A 155 -1.58 5.23 19.83
CA CYS A 155 -2.47 4.69 18.80
C CYS A 155 -1.73 4.39 17.49
N VAL A 156 -2.16 3.32 16.82
CA VAL A 156 -1.66 2.93 15.49
C VAL A 156 -2.77 3.24 14.51
N ILE A 157 -2.47 4.04 13.48
CA ILE A 157 -3.46 4.50 12.49
C ILE A 157 -3.09 4.08 11.09
N ASN A 158 -4.08 3.77 10.27
CA ASN A 158 -3.91 3.55 8.83
C ASN A 158 -4.49 4.77 8.07
N LEU A 159 -3.69 5.37 7.18
CA LEU A 159 -4.10 6.49 6.33
C LEU A 159 -4.42 6.02 4.91
N GLY A 160 -5.67 6.23 4.48
CA GLY A 160 -6.06 6.06 3.10
C GLY A 160 -5.83 7.28 2.22
N THR A 161 -5.83 7.05 0.91
CA THR A 161 -5.66 8.06 -0.13
C THR A 161 -6.65 9.22 -0.01
N GLY A 162 -6.21 10.43 -0.38
CA GLY A 162 -6.97 11.67 -0.28
C GLY A 162 -6.73 12.38 1.06
N ILE A 163 -7.76 13.06 1.58
CA ILE A 163 -7.62 13.94 2.76
C ILE A 163 -6.81 13.31 3.92
N PRO A 164 -7.05 12.04 4.34
CA PRO A 164 -6.31 11.47 5.47
C PRO A 164 -4.80 11.48 5.23
N ASN A 165 -4.33 10.89 4.13
CA ASN A 165 -2.90 10.88 3.80
C ASN A 165 -2.34 12.29 3.53
N ASP A 166 -3.09 13.14 2.82
CA ASP A 166 -2.59 14.45 2.38
C ASP A 166 -2.39 15.46 3.53
N VAL A 167 -3.07 15.29 4.68
CA VAL A 167 -2.98 16.27 5.78
C VAL A 167 -2.64 15.69 7.15
N ILE A 168 -2.97 14.43 7.46
CA ILE A 168 -2.90 13.96 8.85
C ILE A 168 -1.46 13.79 9.34
N GLY A 169 -0.55 13.28 8.51
CA GLY A 169 0.87 13.22 8.86
C GLY A 169 1.47 14.61 9.15
N ALA A 170 1.15 15.60 8.31
CA ALA A 170 1.59 16.98 8.51
C ALA A 170 0.99 17.62 9.77
N ILE A 171 -0.28 17.35 10.10
CA ILE A 171 -0.91 17.84 11.33
C ILE A 171 -0.32 17.15 12.57
N ILE A 172 -0.09 15.84 12.54
CA ILE A 172 0.57 15.12 13.65
C ILE A 172 1.96 15.71 13.92
N HIS A 173 2.71 16.07 12.88
CA HIS A 173 4.01 16.73 13.00
C HIS A 173 3.88 18.16 13.56
N GLU A 174 2.97 18.96 13.02
CA GLU A 174 2.70 20.36 13.44
C GLU A 174 2.27 20.47 14.91
N GLU A 175 1.43 19.53 15.38
CA GLU A 175 0.95 19.46 16.76
C GLU A 175 1.91 18.66 17.69
N GLN A 176 3.10 18.29 17.19
CA GLN A 176 4.17 17.57 17.92
C GLN A 176 3.75 16.21 18.52
N LEU A 177 2.85 15.49 17.84
CA LEU A 177 2.30 14.20 18.26
C LEU A 177 3.00 12.97 17.62
N GLY A 178 4.12 13.17 16.91
CA GLY A 178 4.81 12.10 16.16
C GLY A 178 5.16 10.87 17.01
N GLU A 179 5.78 11.10 18.18
CA GLU A 179 6.13 10.03 19.14
C GLU A 179 4.91 9.35 19.78
N GLN A 180 3.72 9.94 19.65
CA GLN A 180 2.48 9.46 20.26
C GLN A 180 1.59 8.67 19.29
N VAL A 181 1.85 8.73 17.98
CA VAL A 181 0.97 8.14 16.94
C VAL A 181 1.78 7.42 15.88
N THR A 182 1.66 6.10 15.81
CA THR A 182 2.27 5.31 14.74
C THR A 182 1.39 5.34 13.50
N ILE A 183 1.84 6.03 12.46
CA ILE A 183 1.20 5.98 11.14
C ILE A 183 1.61 4.68 10.43
N THR A 184 0.65 4.05 9.75
CA THR A 184 0.83 2.88 8.89
C THR A 184 0.10 3.09 7.57
N VAL A 185 0.53 2.42 6.51
CA VAL A 185 -0.19 2.35 5.23
C VAL A 185 -0.25 0.89 4.76
N GLU A 186 -1.27 0.54 3.98
CA GLU A 186 -1.51 -0.82 3.47
C GLU A 186 -0.31 -1.45 2.72
N SER A 187 0.55 -0.64 2.12
CA SER A 187 1.83 -1.05 1.51
C SER A 187 2.86 -1.71 2.45
N GLY A 188 2.70 -1.58 3.77
CA GLY A 188 3.61 -2.15 4.78
C GLY A 188 4.62 -1.18 5.39
N ILE A 189 4.45 0.13 5.18
CA ILE A 189 5.30 1.17 5.80
C ILE A 189 4.80 1.58 7.19
N TYR A 190 5.73 1.92 8.09
CA TYR A 190 5.47 2.37 9.46
C TYR A 190 6.22 3.66 9.78
N GLY A 191 5.54 4.56 10.49
CA GLY A 191 6.10 5.84 10.96
C GLY A 191 6.49 6.77 9.81
N GLY A 192 7.44 7.65 10.09
CA GLY A 192 8.02 8.59 9.13
C GLY A 192 7.02 9.60 8.55
N GLN A 193 7.37 10.13 7.38
CA GLN A 193 6.60 11.11 6.63
C GLN A 193 6.10 10.50 5.32
N GLN A 194 4.78 10.34 5.20
CA GLN A 194 4.14 9.69 4.06
C GLN A 194 4.11 10.64 2.86
N ALA A 195 4.28 10.11 1.64
CA ALA A 195 4.15 10.89 0.43
C ALA A 195 2.67 11.08 0.05
N GLY A 196 2.33 12.26 -0.45
CA GLY A 196 0.99 12.64 -0.89
C GLY A 196 0.72 12.37 -2.37
N GLY A 197 -0.54 12.55 -2.79
CA GLY A 197 -0.89 12.61 -4.21
C GLY A 197 -0.62 11.32 -5.00
N VAL A 198 0.20 11.41 -6.05
CA VAL A 198 0.47 10.30 -6.99
C VAL A 198 1.40 9.23 -6.42
N ASP A 199 2.19 9.57 -5.41
CA ASP A 199 3.14 8.67 -4.76
C ASP A 199 2.61 8.14 -3.42
N PHE A 200 1.28 8.13 -3.25
CA PHE A 200 0.62 7.52 -2.08
C PHE A 200 1.09 6.06 -1.86
N GLY A 201 1.39 5.72 -0.60
CA GLY A 201 1.80 4.37 -0.20
C GLY A 201 3.27 4.27 0.22
N ILE A 202 4.08 5.30 -0.01
CA ILE A 202 5.50 5.34 0.40
C ILE A 202 5.72 6.43 1.44
N GLY A 203 6.92 6.49 2.01
CA GLY A 203 7.33 7.60 2.87
C GLY A 203 8.83 7.68 3.06
N ARG A 204 9.29 8.78 3.66
CA ARG A 204 10.67 8.99 4.11
C ARG A 204 10.75 8.81 5.62
N ASN A 205 11.95 8.58 6.13
CA ASN A 205 12.23 8.47 7.58
C ASN A 205 11.35 7.41 8.28
N LEU A 206 11.07 6.31 7.60
CA LEU A 206 10.24 5.22 8.12
C LEU A 206 10.93 4.55 9.32
N SER A 207 10.15 4.09 10.30
CA SER A 207 10.66 3.34 11.45
C SER A 207 10.70 1.83 11.18
N ALA A 208 9.85 1.33 10.28
CA ALA A 208 9.89 -0.04 9.79
C ALA A 208 9.22 -0.18 8.41
N MET A 209 9.57 -1.25 7.71
CA MET A 209 8.93 -1.68 6.47
C MET A 209 8.79 -3.20 6.46
N ILE A 210 7.55 -3.70 6.31
CA ILE A 210 7.21 -5.13 6.20
C ILE A 210 6.57 -5.42 4.84
N SER A 211 6.28 -6.70 4.53
CA SER A 211 5.57 -7.02 3.30
C SER A 211 4.11 -6.56 3.36
N HIS A 212 3.52 -6.21 2.22
CA HIS A 212 2.09 -5.90 2.13
C HIS A 212 1.22 -7.08 2.61
N GLN A 213 1.66 -8.33 2.40
CA GLN A 213 0.95 -9.49 2.93
C GLN A 213 0.93 -9.52 4.46
N ASP A 214 2.08 -9.27 5.11
CA ASP A 214 2.18 -9.22 6.57
C ASP A 214 1.36 -8.04 7.14
N GLN A 215 1.35 -6.90 6.44
CA GLN A 215 0.51 -5.75 6.78
C GLN A 215 -0.98 -6.10 6.75
N MET A 216 -1.41 -6.85 5.73
CA MET A 216 -2.80 -7.27 5.61
C MET A 216 -3.15 -8.38 6.61
N LEU A 217 -2.22 -9.26 6.97
CA LEU A 217 -2.39 -10.20 8.09
C LEU A 217 -2.55 -9.46 9.42
N TYR A 218 -1.72 -8.44 9.68
CA TYR A 218 -1.86 -7.57 10.85
C TYR A 218 -3.24 -6.88 10.88
N TYR A 219 -3.68 -6.26 9.77
CA TYR A 219 -4.98 -5.59 9.70
C TYR A 219 -6.17 -6.55 9.82
N ASN A 220 -6.11 -7.74 9.22
CA ASN A 220 -7.18 -8.73 9.29
C ASN A 220 -7.30 -9.40 10.67
N GLY A 221 -6.17 -9.57 11.37
CA GLY A 221 -6.11 -10.22 12.68
C GLY A 221 -6.22 -9.26 13.86
N ALA A 222 -5.14 -8.50 14.13
CA ALA A 222 -5.03 -7.64 15.31
C ALA A 222 -5.63 -6.24 15.10
N GLY A 223 -5.63 -5.74 13.85
CA GLY A 223 -6.19 -4.46 13.45
C GLY A 223 -5.35 -3.23 13.83
N GLY A 224 -5.44 -2.20 13.00
CA GLY A 224 -5.06 -0.84 13.40
C GLY A 224 -6.10 -0.27 14.36
N ARG A 225 -5.71 0.56 15.33
CA ARG A 225 -6.68 1.14 16.30
C ARG A 225 -7.65 2.11 15.63
N HIS A 226 -7.19 2.85 14.62
CA HIS A 226 -8.03 3.73 13.81
C HIS A 226 -7.68 3.61 12.33
N HIS A 227 -8.68 3.70 11.46
CA HIS A 227 -8.49 3.69 10.01
C HIS A 227 -9.21 4.90 9.41
N LEU A 228 -8.49 5.74 8.66
CA LEU A 228 -8.97 7.04 8.20
C LEU A 228 -9.03 7.04 6.66
N TYR A 229 -10.24 7.10 6.09
CA TYR A 229 -10.50 6.97 4.65
C TYR A 229 -11.49 8.02 4.15
N GLY A 230 -11.26 8.58 2.95
CA GLY A 230 -12.27 9.37 2.23
C GLY A 230 -13.37 8.49 1.63
N ARG A 231 -14.66 8.87 1.76
CA ARG A 231 -15.80 8.08 1.27
C ARG A 231 -16.95 8.95 0.74
N ARG A 232 -17.80 8.35 -0.12
CA ARG A 232 -19.11 8.88 -0.54
C ARG A 232 -20.23 8.14 0.23
N ARG A 233 -21.26 8.88 0.67
CA ARG A 233 -22.40 8.34 1.42
C ARG A 233 -23.66 8.26 0.54
N ASP A 234 -24.12 7.04 0.28
CA ASP A 234 -25.34 6.76 -0.50
C ASP A 234 -26.41 6.13 0.42
N GLY A 235 -26.93 6.93 1.36
CA GLY A 235 -27.99 6.55 2.31
C GLY A 235 -27.53 6.35 3.78
N PRO A 236 -28.43 5.89 4.68
CA PRO A 236 -28.18 5.91 6.12
C PRO A 236 -27.00 5.04 6.58
N ALA A 237 -26.86 3.83 6.02
CA ALA A 237 -25.90 2.82 6.48
C ALA A 237 -25.08 2.13 5.36
N ARG A 238 -25.22 2.55 4.09
CA ARG A 238 -24.46 1.98 2.95
C ARG A 238 -23.44 3.00 2.42
N ALA A 239 -22.17 2.79 2.77
CA ALA A 239 -21.06 3.45 2.09
C ALA A 239 -20.64 2.61 0.87
N ARG A 240 -20.40 3.25 -0.28
CA ARG A 240 -19.88 2.59 -1.48
C ARG A 240 -18.76 3.42 -2.11
N GLN A 241 -17.68 2.76 -2.50
CA GLN A 241 -16.63 3.32 -3.35
C GLN A 241 -16.74 2.66 -4.74
N CYS A 242 -17.66 3.16 -5.55
CA CYS A 242 -17.86 2.71 -6.93
C CYS A 242 -17.98 3.92 -7.86
N HIS A 243 -17.12 3.98 -8.88
CA HIS A 243 -17.19 5.02 -9.91
C HIS A 243 -18.38 4.83 -10.84
N THR A 244 -18.98 5.96 -11.22
CA THR A 244 -19.72 6.12 -12.48
C THR A 244 -18.76 5.92 -13.66
N ALA A 245 -19.08 5.00 -14.57
CA ALA A 245 -18.19 4.60 -15.65
C ALA A 245 -18.30 5.54 -16.88
N ARG A 246 -17.46 6.58 -16.96
CA ARG A 246 -17.19 7.35 -18.20
C ARG A 246 -15.74 7.91 -18.29
N ARG A 247 -14.74 7.05 -18.08
CA ARG A 247 -13.36 7.06 -18.65
C ARG A 247 -12.53 5.98 -17.93
N ILE A 248 -11.55 5.42 -18.62
CA ILE A 248 -10.74 4.27 -18.17
C ILE A 248 -9.45 4.81 -17.54
N LEU A 249 -9.15 4.41 -16.29
CA LEU A 249 -7.85 4.44 -15.58
C LEU A 249 -8.03 3.77 -14.19
N PRO A 250 -6.97 3.50 -13.38
CA PRO A 250 -6.58 2.13 -13.03
C PRO A 250 -7.34 1.45 -11.87
N ARG A 251 -7.06 0.15 -11.66
CA ARG A 251 -7.87 -0.77 -10.83
C ARG A 251 -7.43 -0.81 -9.36
N ARG A 252 -8.23 -0.18 -8.49
CA ARG A 252 -8.60 -0.58 -7.10
C ARG A 252 -7.58 -1.33 -6.21
N GLY A 253 -7.20 -0.70 -5.10
CA GLY A 253 -7.14 -1.37 -3.79
C GLY A 253 -8.53 -1.77 -3.28
N ARG A 254 -8.64 -2.77 -2.40
CA ARG A 254 -9.93 -3.30 -1.90
C ARG A 254 -10.11 -3.07 -0.40
N PHE A 255 -11.21 -2.42 -0.02
CA PHE A 255 -11.67 -2.37 1.37
C PHE A 255 -12.61 -3.54 1.67
N TYR A 256 -12.22 -4.39 2.62
CA TYR A 256 -13.08 -5.40 3.21
C TYR A 256 -13.98 -4.80 4.30
N ARG A 257 -15.09 -5.48 4.61
CA ARG A 257 -16.04 -5.10 5.66
C ARG A 257 -15.78 -6.00 6.87
N TYR A 258 -15.32 -5.42 7.97
CA TYR A 258 -15.07 -6.18 9.21
C TYR A 258 -16.37 -6.66 9.86
N HIS A 259 -16.30 -7.83 10.51
CA HIS A 259 -17.44 -8.54 11.09
C HIS A 259 -18.08 -7.75 12.26
N PRO A 260 -19.42 -7.74 12.40
CA PRO A 260 -20.11 -6.94 13.43
C PRO A 260 -19.91 -7.41 14.87
N GLU A 261 -19.37 -8.62 15.10
CA GLU A 261 -19.23 -9.19 16.46
C GLU A 261 -17.91 -8.86 17.18
N CYS A 262 -17.04 -8.04 16.57
CA CYS A 262 -15.87 -7.51 17.27
C CYS A 262 -16.33 -6.43 18.30
N PRO A 263 -15.89 -6.49 19.58
CA PRO A 263 -16.47 -5.68 20.65
C PRO A 263 -16.37 -4.15 20.40
N PRO A 264 -17.36 -3.37 20.88
CA PRO A 264 -17.63 -2.04 20.35
C PRO A 264 -16.52 -1.03 20.66
N ARG A 265 -15.79 -0.61 19.62
CA ARG A 265 -14.99 0.61 19.61
C ARG A 265 -15.62 1.62 18.66
N ARG A 266 -15.75 2.87 19.12
CA ARG A 266 -16.65 3.89 18.55
C ARG A 266 -16.21 4.28 17.13
N VAL A 267 -17.06 4.03 16.12
CA VAL A 267 -16.83 4.44 14.72
C VAL A 267 -17.89 5.46 14.31
N LEU A 268 -17.48 6.74 14.22
CA LEU A 268 -18.29 7.82 13.65
C LEU A 268 -17.89 8.02 12.18
N LEU A 269 -18.83 7.85 11.23
CA LEU A 269 -18.58 8.06 9.79
C LEU A 269 -19.60 9.02 9.16
N LEU A 270 -19.13 10.16 8.65
CA LEU A 270 -19.97 11.25 8.13
C LEU A 270 -19.40 11.92 6.85
N PHE A 271 -20.15 11.81 5.73
CA PHE A 271 -20.10 12.66 4.51
C PHE A 271 -18.73 12.73 3.76
N TYR A 272 -18.47 13.52 2.69
CA TYR A 272 -19.24 14.52 1.92
C TYR A 272 -18.92 14.49 0.38
N ARG A 273 -18.91 15.63 -0.33
CA ARG A 273 -18.62 15.83 -1.77
C ARG A 273 -17.71 17.07 -1.95
N GLN A 274 -16.64 16.96 -2.73
CA GLN A 274 -15.89 18.13 -3.24
C GLN A 274 -15.99 18.13 -4.77
N ARG A 275 -16.52 19.21 -5.37
CA ARG A 275 -16.44 19.42 -6.83
C ARG A 275 -15.04 19.97 -7.12
N ALA A 276 -14.30 19.37 -8.05
CA ALA A 276 -13.30 20.12 -8.81
C ALA A 276 -14.07 21.04 -9.77
N GLY A 277 -13.64 22.29 -9.90
CA GLY A 277 -14.32 23.27 -10.73
C GLY A 277 -14.02 23.07 -12.22
N ASP A 278 -15.02 23.35 -13.05
CA ASP A 278 -14.80 23.57 -14.48
C ASP A 278 -14.00 24.87 -14.64
N ARG A 279 -12.91 24.81 -15.41
CA ARG A 279 -12.37 25.94 -16.16
C ARG A 279 -12.13 25.48 -17.59
N LEU A 280 -12.46 26.40 -18.49
CA LEU A 280 -12.54 26.31 -19.96
C LEU A 280 -11.36 25.55 -20.59
#